data_AF-A0A7X5VNR2-F1
#
_entry.id   AF-A0A7X5VNR2-F1
#
_cell.length_a   1.000
_cell.length_b   1.000
_cell.length_c   1.000
_cell.angle_alpha   90.00
_cell.angle_beta   90.00
_cell.angle_gamma   90.00
#
_symmetry.space_group_name_H-M   'P 1'
#
loop_
_entity.id
_entity.type
_entity.pdbx_description
1 polymer ?
#
loop_
_entity_poly.entity_id
_entity_poly.type
_entity_poly.pdbx_seq_one_letter_code
_entity_poly.pdbx_strand_id
1 'polypeptide(L)' 'HEASVEMFRKVAELTPGSYRAHADLGRSLLTQRRFKEAIPVLRRSIEIKGSVEVYPDLATAYMRVGRYAES' A
#
# COMPACT_ATOMS: atom_id res chain seq x y z
N HIS A 1 4.59 5.13 -12.93
CA HIS A 1 4.18 4.21 -14.01
C HIS A 1 3.08 3.28 -13.51
N GLU A 2 1.94 3.23 -14.19
CA GLU A 2 0.83 2.33 -13.84
C GLU A 2 1.21 0.84 -13.89
N ALA A 3 2.09 0.47 -14.82
CA ALA A 3 2.60 -0.90 -15.00
C ALA A 3 3.15 -1.52 -13.70
N SER A 4 3.77 -0.72 -12.82
CA SER A 4 4.30 -1.20 -11.55
C SER A 4 3.21 -1.64 -10.56
N VAL A 5 2.01 -1.03 -10.57
CA VAL A 5 0.91 -1.47 -9.68
C VAL A 5 0.35 -2.82 -10.14
N GLU A 6 0.16 -3.03 -11.44
CA GLU A 6 -0.37 -4.30 -11.94
C GLU A 6 0.60 -5.46 -11.71
N MET A 7 1.90 -5.23 -11.89
CA MET A 7 2.92 -6.24 -11.59
C MET A 7 2.91 -6.60 -10.11
N PHE A 8 2.96 -5.62 -9.20
CA PHE A 8 2.94 -5.90 -7.76
C PHE A 8 1.61 -6.48 -7.28
N ARG A 9 0.49 -6.16 -7.93
CA ARG A 9 -0.80 -6.79 -7.65
C ARG A 9 -0.77 -8.29 -7.96
N LYS A 10 -0.29 -8.68 -9.14
CA LYS A 10 -0.10 -10.09 -9.48
C LYS A 10 0.84 -10.79 -8.52
N VAL A 11 1.94 -10.15 -8.13
CA VAL A 11 2.88 -10.72 -7.15
C VAL A 11 2.19 -10.93 -5.80
N ALA A 12 1.42 -9.96 -5.31
CA ALA A 12 0.67 -10.08 -4.05
C ALA A 12 -0.41 -11.19 -4.12
N GLU A 13 -1.08 -11.35 -5.26
CA GLU A 13 -2.04 -12.43 -5.51
C GLU A 13 -1.37 -13.82 -5.53
N LEU A 14 -0.20 -13.94 -6.16
CA LEU A 14 0.58 -15.19 -6.19
C LEU A 14 1.24 -15.51 -4.85
N THR A 15 1.48 -14.48 -4.02
CA THR A 15 2.18 -14.60 -2.74
C THR A 15 1.36 -13.95 -1.60
N PRO A 16 0.18 -14.48 -1.27
CA PRO A 16 -0.73 -13.85 -0.30
C PRO A 16 -0.17 -13.76 1.13
N GLY A 17 0.85 -14.58 1.46
CA GLY A 17 1.58 -14.53 2.74
C GLY A 17 2.86 -13.68 2.70
N SER A 18 3.15 -12.98 1.60
CA SER A 18 4.32 -12.12 1.49
C SER A 18 3.99 -10.70 1.93
N TYR A 19 4.43 -10.33 3.13
CA TYR A 19 4.28 -8.96 3.63
C TYR A 19 4.98 -7.95 2.68
N ARG A 20 6.14 -8.32 2.11
CA ARG A 20 6.88 -7.48 1.15
C ARG A 20 6.09 -7.21 -0.11
N ALA A 21 5.41 -8.21 -0.68
CA ALA A 21 4.60 -8.02 -1.87
C ALA A 21 3.47 -6.99 -1.64
N HIS A 22 2.85 -7.04 -0.46
CA HIS A 22 1.85 -6.05 -0.05
C HIS A 22 2.48 -4.68 0.21
N ALA A 23 3.65 -4.61 0.84
CA ALA A 23 4.37 -3.35 1.06
C ALA A 23 4.73 -2.65 -0.27
N ASP A 24 5.28 -3.39 -1.23
CA ASP A 24 5.70 -2.87 -2.53
C ASP A 24 4.50 -2.44 -3.39
N LEU A 25 3.40 -3.19 -3.36
CA LEU A 25 2.13 -2.78 -3.97
C LEU A 25 1.61 -1.47 -3.34
N GLY A 26 1.61 -1.39 -2.01
CA GLY A 26 1.20 -0.20 -1.28
C GLY A 26 2.02 1.04 -1.63
N ARG A 27 3.35 0.92 -1.68
CA ARG A 27 4.27 1.99 -2.12
C ARG A 27 4.01 2.39 -3.57
N SER A 28 3.80 1.42 -4.45
CA SER A 28 3.46 1.69 -5.85
C SER A 28 2.16 2.49 -5.97
N LEU A 29 1.12 2.15 -5.20
CA LEU A 29 -0.13 2.90 -5.13
C LEU A 29 0.06 4.33 -4.58
N LEU A 30 0.92 4.50 -3.57
CA LEU A 30 1.28 5.81 -3.03
C LEU A 30 1.94 6.71 -4.10
N THR A 31 2.89 6.17 -4.87
CA THR A 31 3.55 6.94 -5.95
C THR A 31 2.56 7.40 -7.03
N GLN A 32 1.48 6.65 -7.24
CA GLN A 32 0.40 7.00 -8.15
C GLN A 32 -0.69 7.85 -7.50
N ARG A 33 -0.49 8.32 -6.26
CA ARG A 33 -1.48 9.10 -5.48
C ARG A 33 -2.81 8.36 -5.25
N ARG A 34 -2.83 7.03 -5.39
CA ARG A 34 -3.99 6.16 -5.14
C ARG A 34 -4.10 5.83 -3.65
N PHE A 35 -4.20 6.87 -2.83
CA PHE A 35 -4.05 6.76 -1.37
C PHE A 35 -5.10 5.86 -0.71
N LYS A 36 -6.36 5.94 -1.15
CA LYS A 36 -7.46 5.11 -0.62
C LYS A 36 -7.23 3.63 -0.87
N GLU A 37 -6.66 3.28 -2.02
CA GLU A 37 -6.34 1.88 -2.37
C GLU A 37 -5.08 1.38 -1.67
N ALA A 38 -4.12 2.26 -1.39
CA ALA A 38 -2.90 1.90 -0.68
C ALA A 38 -3.15 1.44 0.77
N ILE A 39 -4.13 2.06 1.46
CA ILE A 39 -4.43 1.79 2.88
C ILE A 39 -4.70 0.30 3.17
N PRO A 40 -5.69 -0.37 2.54
CA PRO A 40 -5.97 -1.77 2.84
C PRO A 40 -4.79 -2.70 2.50
N VAL A 41 -4.02 -2.37 1.44
CA VAL A 41 -2.85 -3.16 1.04
C VAL A 41 -1.71 -3.04 2.06
N LEU A 42 -1.40 -1.82 2.51
CA LEU A 42 -0.37 -1.58 3.51
C LEU A 42 -0.75 -2.18 4.87
N ARG A 43 -2.03 -2.14 5.24
CA ARG A 43 -2.54 -2.83 6.44
C ARG A 43 -2.32 -4.34 6.35
N ARG A 44 -2.55 -4.94 5.18
CA ARG A 44 -2.34 -6.37 4.99
C ARG A 44 -0.88 -6.79 5.21
N SER A 45 0.07 -5.95 4.78
CA SER A 45 1.49 -6.17 5.08
C SER A 45 1.74 -6.28 6.60
N ILE A 46 1.17 -5.35 7.39
CA ILE A 46 1.29 -5.32 8.85
C ILE A 46 0.66 -6.56 9.50
N GLU A 47 -0.51 -6.99 9.01
CA GLU A 47 -1.19 -8.19 9.52
C GLU A 47 -0.39 -9.48 9.30
N ILE A 48 0.28 -9.61 8.15
CA ILE A 48 1.06 -10.80 7.80
C ILE A 48 2.30 -10.91 8.69
N LYS A 49 3.04 -9.82 8.82
CA LYS A 49 4.21 -9.71 9.67
C LYS A 49 4.29 -8.26 10.04
N GLY A 50 4.21 -7.92 11.33
CA GLY A 50 4.19 -6.55 11.88
C GLY A 50 5.30 -5.65 11.32
N SER A 51 5.11 -5.22 10.09
CA SER A 51 6.14 -4.69 9.22
C SER A 51 6.22 -3.22 9.55
N VAL A 52 7.06 -2.93 10.54
CA VAL A 52 7.26 -1.57 11.04
C VAL A 52 7.68 -0.59 9.95
N GLU A 53 8.32 -1.10 8.90
CA GLU A 53 8.74 -0.34 7.72
C GLU A 53 7.58 0.26 6.90
N VAL A 54 6.35 -0.28 6.97
CA VAL A 54 5.20 0.27 6.22
C VAL A 54 4.37 1.30 7.00
N TYR A 55 4.66 1.56 8.28
CA TYR A 55 3.93 2.60 9.03
C TYR A 55 4.06 4.02 8.45
N PRO A 56 5.24 4.48 7.99
CA PRO A 56 5.37 5.79 7.35
C PRO A 56 4.54 5.92 6.07
N ASP A 57 4.48 4.84 5.29
CA ASP A 57 3.67 4.74 4.08
C ASP A 57 2.16 4.82 4.40
N LEU A 58 1.73 4.11 5.44
CA LEU A 58 0.34 4.12 5.90
C LEU A 58 -0.06 5.50 6.46
N ALA A 59 0.80 6.14 7.23
CA ALA A 59 0.59 7.51 7.72
C ALA A 59 0.45 8.50 6.57
N THR A 60 1.31 8.38 5.54
CA THR A 60 1.22 9.20 4.32
C THR A 60 -0.12 9.00 3.62
N ALA A 61 -0.58 7.76 3.47
CA ALA A 61 -1.87 7.46 2.86
C ALA A 61 -3.03 8.11 3.64
N TYR A 62 -3.08 7.94 4.96
CA TYR A 62 -4.13 8.51 5.81
C TYR A 62 -4.13 10.04 5.79
N MET A 63 -2.96 10.69 5.93
CA MET A 63 -2.87 12.15 5.86
C MET A 63 -3.39 12.69 4.53
N ARG A 64 -3.08 12.02 3.42
CA ARG A 64 -3.55 12.45 2.11
C ARG A 64 -5.06 12.29 2.00
N VAL A 65 -5.63 11.15 2.40
CA VAL A 65 -7.08 10.92 2.37
C VAL A 65 -7.83 11.91 3.27
N GLY A 66 -7.34 12.16 4.50
CA GLY A 66 -7.93 13.13 5.42
C GLY A 66 -7.97 14.54 4.84
N ARG A 67 -6.85 15.01 4.25
CA ARG A 67 -6.79 16.33 3.61
C ARG A 67 -7.74 16.50 2.41
N TYR A 68 -8.09 15.43 1.69
CA TYR A 68 -9.07 15.50 0.61
C TYR A 68 -10.52 15.33 1.09
N ALA A 69 -10.73 14.81 2.31
CA ALA A 69 -12.07 14.71 2.90
C ALA A 69 -12.53 16.03 3.53
N GLU A 70 -11.58 16.93 3.84
CA GLU A 70 -11.84 18.26 4.41
C GLU A 70 -12.05 19.37 3.34
N SER A 71 -12.06 19.03 2.05
CA SER A 71 -12.31 19.95 0.92
C SER A 71 -13.60 19.61 0.20
#